data_AF-A0A4D6M0Y2-F1
#
_entry.id   AF-A0A4D6M0Y2-F1
#
_cell.length_a   1.000
_cell.length_b   1.000
_cell.length_c   1.000
_cell.angle_alpha   90.00
_cell.angle_beta   90.00
_cell.angle_gamma   90.00
#
_symmetry.space_group_name_H-M   'P 1'
#
loop_
_entity.id
_entity.type
_entity.pdbx_description
1 polymer ?
#
loop_
_entity_poly.entity_id
_entity_poly.type
_entity_poly.pdbx_seq_one_letter_code
_entity_poly.pdbx_strand_id
1 'polypeptide(L)'
;MDFDFDINFQRDRIQEMCKILRVLNAVRSPEIGIPLSIQQYKLLTPSVLIGRLITAHQHLLALKISEYLGMNQELVIKHWACSKITASLAIPDAALLELLLDKMMEDAVHFLGKETVIQAVARSTTKLCLE
;
A
#
# COMPACT_ATOMS: atom_id res chain seq x y z
N MET A 1 38.48 13.05 -13.23
CA MET A 1 37.02 13.31 -13.28
C MET A 1 36.37 12.26 -12.37
N ASP A 2 36.59 12.36 -11.05
CA ASP A 2 36.33 11.23 -10.13
C ASP A 2 35.57 11.65 -8.86
N PHE A 3 35.32 12.95 -8.69
CA PHE A 3 34.61 13.48 -7.52
C PHE A 3 33.09 13.27 -7.58
N ASP A 4 32.50 13.25 -8.78
CA ASP A 4 31.05 13.11 -8.96
C ASP A 4 30.54 11.67 -8.71
N PHE A 5 31.38 10.66 -8.93
CA PHE A 5 30.97 9.26 -8.74
C PHE A 5 30.77 8.91 -7.26
N ASP A 6 31.66 9.39 -6.39
CA ASP A 6 31.62 9.08 -4.96
C ASP A 6 30.48 9.84 -4.23
N ILE A 7 30.20 11.10 -4.61
CA ILE A 7 29.09 11.87 -4.03
C ILE A 7 27.73 11.24 -4.36
N ASN A 8 27.53 10.80 -5.61
CA ASN A 8 26.28 10.15 -6.01
C ASN A 8 26.07 8.82 -5.26
N PHE A 9 27.12 8.02 -5.11
CA PHE A 9 27.06 6.77 -4.36
C PHE A 9 26.71 6.98 -2.88
N GLN A 10 27.26 8.01 -2.23
CA GLN A 10 26.89 8.34 -0.85
C GLN A 10 25.46 8.89 -0.76
N ARG A 11 25.03 9.70 -1.73
CA ARG A 11 23.67 10.26 -1.81
C ARG A 11 22.61 9.17 -1.90
N ASP A 12 22.82 8.16 -2.74
CA ASP A 12 21.87 7.06 -2.92
C ASP A 12 21.71 6.25 -1.63
N ARG A 13 22.82 5.96 -0.92
CA ARG A 13 22.77 5.25 0.36
C ARG A 13 22.08 6.04 1.46
N ILE A 14 22.28 7.35 1.52
CA ILE A 14 21.58 8.22 2.47
C ILE A 14 20.09 8.25 2.13
N GLN A 15 19.73 8.38 0.85
CA GLN A 15 18.33 8.39 0.42
C GLN A 15 17.63 7.07 0.77
N GLU A 16 18.28 5.94 0.51
CA GLU A 16 17.76 4.62 0.86
C GLU A 16 17.58 4.48 2.37
N MET A 17 18.58 4.88 3.16
CA MET A 17 18.48 4.85 4.63
C MET A 17 17.32 5.72 5.13
N CYS A 18 17.16 6.94 4.60
CA CYS A 18 16.03 7.80 4.94
C CYS A 18 14.69 7.17 4.59
N LYS A 19 14.57 6.49 3.44
CA LYS A 19 13.36 5.74 3.07
C LYS A 19 13.04 4.66 4.10
N ILE A 20 14.04 3.85 4.47
CA ILE A 20 13.89 2.78 5.48
C ILE A 20 13.45 3.36 6.82
N LEU A 21 14.11 4.42 7.29
CA LEU A 21 13.77 5.05 8.57
C LEU A 21 12.36 5.61 8.60
N ARG A 22 11.88 6.22 7.51
CA ARG A 22 10.50 6.72 7.41
C ARG A 22 9.48 5.58 7.51
N VAL A 23 9.71 4.48 6.80
CA VAL A 23 8.84 3.29 6.88
C VAL A 23 8.85 2.71 8.29
N LEU A 24 10.03 2.56 8.90
CA LEU A 24 10.17 2.06 10.27
C LEU A 24 9.46 2.94 11.30
N ASN A 25 9.60 4.26 11.19
CA ASN A 25 8.94 5.19 12.10
C ASN A 25 7.42 5.13 11.95
N ALA A 26 6.91 4.98 10.73
CA ALA A 26 5.48 4.85 10.50
C ALA A 26 4.89 3.58 11.14
N VAL A 27 5.57 2.44 11.02
CA VAL A 27 5.09 1.17 11.61
C VAL A 27 5.31 1.06 13.12
N ARG A 28 6.26 1.83 13.68
CA ARG A 28 6.49 1.93 15.13
C ARG A 28 5.57 2.93 15.83
N SER A 29 4.74 3.66 15.09
CA SER A 29 3.75 4.55 15.69
C SER A 29 2.87 3.78 16.69
N PRO A 30 2.46 4.40 17.81
CA PRO A 30 1.72 3.70 18.86
C PRO A 30 0.38 3.15 18.39
N GLU A 31 -0.20 3.73 17.33
CA GLU A 31 -1.44 3.27 16.69
C GLU A 31 -1.26 1.94 15.93
N ILE A 32 -0.05 1.65 15.45
CA ILE A 32 0.26 0.46 14.63
C ILE A 32 0.95 -0.62 15.48
N GLY A 33 1.87 -0.21 16.36
CA GLY A 33 2.47 -1.09 17.36
C GLY A 33 3.35 -2.22 16.81
N ILE A 34 4.00 -2.04 15.65
CA ILE A 34 4.94 -3.04 15.11
C ILE A 34 6.38 -2.63 15.45
N PRO A 35 6.98 -3.19 16.53
CA PRO A 35 8.37 -2.92 16.86
C PRO A 35 9.29 -3.69 15.90
N LEU A 36 9.82 -3.00 14.90
CA LEU A 36 10.76 -3.58 13.94
C LEU A 36 12.10 -2.85 14.00
N SER A 37 13.22 -3.57 14.14
CA SER A 37 14.56 -3.00 14.03
C SER A 37 14.99 -2.83 12.56
N ILE A 38 16.00 -2.00 12.31
CA ILE A 38 16.54 -1.81 10.94
C ILE A 38 17.08 -3.14 10.39
N GLN A 39 17.77 -3.93 11.21
CA GLN A 39 18.28 -5.24 10.81
C GLN A 39 17.15 -6.21 10.46
N GLN A 40 16.09 -6.23 11.27
CA GLN A 40 14.92 -7.06 11.00
C GLN A 40 14.23 -6.64 9.70
N TYR A 41 14.06 -5.34 9.44
CA TYR A 41 13.49 -4.85 8.19
C TYR A 41 14.27 -5.31 6.97
N LYS A 42 15.62 -5.25 7.02
CA LYS A 42 16.48 -5.70 5.92
C LYS A 42 16.34 -7.19 5.62
N LEU A 43 16.13 -8.03 6.64
CA LEU A 43 15.93 -9.46 6.48
C LEU A 43 14.50 -9.81 6.03
N LEU A 44 13.50 -9.08 6.52
CA LEU A 44 12.09 -9.40 6.29
C LEU A 44 11.65 -9.11 4.85
N THR A 45 12.32 -8.15 4.19
CA THR A 45 11.90 -7.51 2.94
C THR A 45 10.63 -6.65 3.08
N PRO A 46 10.48 -5.58 2.28
CA PRO A 46 9.31 -4.72 2.33
C PRO A 46 7.98 -5.45 2.05
N SER A 47 7.99 -6.45 1.16
CA SER A 47 6.78 -7.20 0.78
C SER A 47 6.15 -7.93 1.96
N VAL A 48 6.96 -8.52 2.83
CA VAL A 48 6.47 -9.22 4.02
C VAL A 48 5.93 -8.23 5.04
N LEU A 49 6.53 -7.04 5.16
CA LEU A 49 5.99 -5.98 6.02
C LEU A 49 4.59 -5.57 5.55
N ILE A 50 4.40 -5.36 4.25
CA ILE A 50 3.08 -5.06 3.66
C ILE A 50 2.09 -6.19 3.98
N GLY A 51 2.48 -7.45 3.80
CA GLY A 51 1.64 -8.60 4.17
C GLY A 51 1.20 -8.57 5.64
N ARG A 52 2.12 -8.26 6.57
CA ARG A 52 1.80 -8.14 8.00
C ARG A 52 0.83 -7.00 8.29
N LEU A 53 1.01 -5.85 7.64
CA LEU A 53 0.08 -4.72 7.77
C LEU A 53 -1.32 -5.07 7.27
N ILE A 54 -1.41 -5.80 6.14
CA ILE A 54 -2.68 -6.30 5.61
C ILE A 54 -3.38 -7.23 6.62
N THR A 55 -2.65 -8.20 7.19
CA THR A 55 -3.18 -9.12 8.21
C THR A 55 -3.59 -8.40 9.50
N ALA A 56 -2.90 -7.31 9.85
CA ALA A 56 -3.26 -6.44 10.98
C ALA A 56 -4.42 -5.47 10.68
N HIS A 57 -5.09 -5.61 9.53
CA HIS A 57 -6.13 -4.69 9.04
C HIS A 57 -5.68 -3.23 8.88
N GLN A 58 -4.37 -2.99 8.76
CA GLN A 58 -3.78 -1.67 8.54
C GLN A 58 -3.64 -1.37 7.04
N HIS A 59 -4.74 -1.51 6.28
CA HIS A 59 -4.74 -1.36 4.82
C HIS A 59 -4.33 0.05 4.37
N LEU A 60 -4.66 1.07 5.17
CA LEU A 60 -4.27 2.46 4.93
C LEU A 60 -2.77 2.66 4.86
N LEU A 61 -2.11 2.20 5.91
CA LEU A 61 -0.67 2.33 6.01
C LEU A 61 0.03 1.44 4.98
N ALA A 62 -0.48 0.22 4.75
CA ALA A 62 0.06 -0.70 3.76
C ALA A 62 0.08 -0.07 2.35
N LEU A 63 -1.02 0.57 1.94
CA LEU A 63 -1.12 1.18 0.61
C LEU A 63 -0.16 2.36 0.46
N LYS A 64 -0.10 3.26 1.46
CA LYS A 64 0.82 4.40 1.46
C LYS A 64 2.30 3.98 1.42
N ILE A 65 2.66 2.94 2.17
CA ILE A 65 4.04 2.41 2.15
C ILE A 65 4.34 1.76 0.80
N SER A 66 3.41 0.98 0.24
CA SER A 66 3.58 0.38 -1.08
C SER A 66 3.76 1.44 -2.17
N GLU A 67 2.96 2.51 -2.16
CA GLU A 67 3.10 3.64 -3.07
C GLU A 67 4.47 4.33 -2.89
N TYR A 68 4.84 4.64 -1.64
CA TYR A 68 6.12 5.29 -1.33
C TYR A 68 7.35 4.48 -1.76
N LEU A 69 7.25 3.15 -1.71
CA LEU A 69 8.29 2.23 -2.15
C LEU A 69 8.19 1.84 -3.63
N GLY A 70 7.17 2.30 -4.36
CA GLY A 70 6.94 1.96 -5.77
C GLY A 70 6.54 0.50 -6.00
N MET A 71 5.93 -0.14 -5.00
CA MET A 71 5.52 -1.55 -5.02
C MET A 71 4.10 -1.72 -5.58
N ASN A 72 3.77 -2.95 -6.01
CA ASN A 72 2.42 -3.28 -6.46
C ASN A 72 1.41 -3.21 -5.29
N GLN A 73 0.31 -2.49 -5.52
CA GLN A 73 -0.75 -2.21 -4.57
C GLN A 73 -1.95 -3.16 -4.68
N GLU A 74 -2.03 -3.96 -5.75
CA GLU A 74 -3.16 -4.86 -6.05
C GLU A 74 -3.50 -5.80 -4.88
N LEU A 75 -2.48 -6.34 -4.21
CA LEU A 75 -2.67 -7.25 -3.07
C LEU A 75 -3.34 -6.55 -1.88
N VAL A 76 -2.96 -5.31 -1.60
CA VAL A 76 -3.53 -4.50 -0.50
C VAL A 76 -5.00 -4.20 -0.80
N ILE A 77 -5.28 -3.75 -2.04
CA ILE A 77 -6.63 -3.39 -2.49
C ILE A 77 -7.56 -4.61 -2.45
N LYS A 78 -7.11 -5.75 -2.99
CA LYS A 78 -7.89 -6.99 -2.98
C LYS A 78 -8.26 -7.41 -1.56
N HIS A 79 -7.28 -7.45 -0.66
CA HIS A 79 -7.55 -7.86 0.72
C HIS A 79 -8.44 -6.87 1.47
N TRP A 80 -8.29 -5.57 1.21
CA TRP A 80 -9.18 -4.56 1.76
C TRP A 80 -10.62 -4.72 1.27
N ALA A 81 -10.81 -4.91 -0.04
CA ALA A 81 -12.13 -5.16 -0.64
C ALA A 81 -12.78 -6.40 -0.03
N CYS A 82 -12.06 -7.52 0.05
CA CYS A 82 -12.55 -8.74 0.72
C CYS A 82 -12.91 -8.47 2.19
N SER A 83 -12.07 -7.76 2.94
CA SER A 83 -12.33 -7.42 4.34
C SER A 83 -13.59 -6.56 4.51
N LYS A 84 -13.84 -5.62 3.59
CA LYS A 84 -15.03 -4.76 3.58
C LYS A 84 -16.29 -5.53 3.19
N ILE A 85 -16.20 -6.43 2.20
CA ILE A 85 -17.27 -7.36 1.80
C ILE A 85 -17.68 -8.23 3.00
N THR A 86 -16.71 -8.87 3.66
CA THR A 86 -16.98 -9.74 4.81
C THR A 86 -17.60 -8.98 5.98
N ALA A 87 -17.19 -7.74 6.22
CA ALA A 87 -17.79 -6.89 7.25
C ALA A 87 -19.24 -6.44 6.90
N SER A 88 -19.62 -6.50 5.62
CA SER A 88 -20.92 -6.01 5.12
C SER A 88 -21.89 -7.15 4.78
N LEU A 89 -21.63 -8.37 5.26
CA LEU A 89 -22.37 -9.61 4.94
C LEU A 89 -23.87 -9.61 5.29
N ALA A 90 -24.39 -8.55 5.91
CA ALA A 90 -25.81 -8.39 6.22
C ALA A 90 -26.65 -7.91 5.01
N ILE A 91 -26.02 -7.67 3.86
CA ILE A 91 -26.63 -7.06 2.67
C ILE A 91 -26.59 -8.09 1.52
N PRO A 92 -27.72 -8.32 0.81
CA PRO A 92 -27.75 -9.23 -0.35
C PRO A 92 -26.80 -8.76 -1.47
N ASP A 93 -26.14 -9.72 -2.13
CA ASP A 93 -24.99 -9.53 -3.04
C ASP A 93 -25.17 -8.42 -4.10
N ALA A 94 -26.38 -8.24 -4.64
CA ALA A 94 -26.66 -7.23 -5.66
C ALA A 94 -26.64 -5.79 -5.10
N ALA A 95 -27.12 -5.58 -3.88
CA ALA A 95 -27.05 -4.29 -3.19
C ALA A 95 -25.66 -4.05 -2.57
N LEU A 96 -24.96 -5.12 -2.20
CA LEU A 96 -23.59 -5.07 -1.72
C LEU A 96 -22.62 -4.58 -2.80
N LEU A 97 -22.79 -5.02 -4.06
CA LEU A 97 -21.93 -4.61 -5.17
C LEU A 97 -22.04 -3.10 -5.47
N GLU A 98 -23.26 -2.57 -5.55
CA GLU A 98 -23.51 -1.14 -5.78
C GLU A 98 -22.97 -0.28 -4.62
N LEU A 99 -23.24 -0.69 -3.37
CA LEU A 99 -22.80 0.03 -2.18
C LEU A 99 -21.28 -0.06 -1.99
N LEU A 100 -20.67 -1.18 -2.38
CA LEU A 100 -19.22 -1.28 -2.44
C LEU A 100 -18.67 -0.38 -3.53
N LEU A 101 -19.17 -0.37 -4.76
CA LEU A 101 -18.63 0.53 -5.80
C LEU A 101 -18.70 2.00 -5.38
N ASP A 102 -19.81 2.43 -4.79
CA ASP A 102 -20.01 3.81 -4.33
C ASP A 102 -19.09 4.16 -3.14
N LYS A 103 -19.02 3.26 -2.14
CA LYS A 103 -18.19 3.46 -0.95
C LYS A 103 -16.70 3.22 -1.18
N MET A 104 -16.34 2.35 -2.13
CA MET A 104 -14.98 2.17 -2.63
C MET A 104 -14.56 3.45 -3.35
N MET A 105 -15.46 4.12 -4.09
CA MET A 105 -15.18 5.42 -4.68
C MET A 105 -14.99 6.50 -3.62
N GLU A 106 -15.85 6.59 -2.60
CA GLU A 106 -15.69 7.60 -1.53
C GLU A 106 -14.46 7.35 -0.65
N ASP A 107 -14.30 6.14 -0.12
CA ASP A 107 -13.16 5.77 0.74
C ASP A 107 -11.85 5.85 -0.07
N ALA A 108 -11.81 5.45 -1.34
CA ALA A 108 -10.60 5.55 -2.17
C ALA A 108 -10.32 6.97 -2.66
N VAL A 109 -11.32 7.82 -2.88
CA VAL A 109 -11.12 9.24 -3.22
C VAL A 109 -10.58 10.02 -2.01
N HIS A 110 -11.04 9.70 -0.81
CA HIS A 110 -10.50 10.27 0.42
C HIS A 110 -9.07 9.76 0.72
N PHE A 111 -8.69 8.62 0.15
CA PHE A 111 -7.46 7.91 0.50
C PHE A 111 -6.34 8.09 -0.54
N LEU A 112 -6.62 8.03 -1.85
CA LEU A 112 -5.61 8.01 -2.92
C LEU A 112 -5.56 9.28 -3.78
N GLY A 113 -6.46 10.24 -3.60
CA GLY A 113 -6.60 11.33 -4.57
C GLY A 113 -7.14 10.80 -5.91
N LYS A 114 -8.11 11.52 -6.48
CA LYS A 114 -8.95 11.05 -7.61
C LYS A 114 -8.19 10.43 -8.79
N GLU A 115 -6.95 10.82 -9.05
CA GLU A 115 -6.20 10.48 -10.26
C GLU A 115 -5.71 9.02 -10.29
N THR A 116 -5.22 8.49 -9.16
CA THR A 116 -4.58 7.16 -9.10
C THR A 116 -5.61 6.02 -9.19
N VAL A 117 -6.80 6.25 -8.61
CA VAL A 117 -7.90 5.26 -8.59
C VAL A 117 -8.51 5.09 -9.99
N ILE A 118 -8.73 6.21 -10.71
CA ILE A 118 -9.23 6.17 -12.08
C ILE A 118 -8.25 5.43 -13.00
N GLN A 119 -6.94 5.65 -12.84
CA GLN A 119 -5.93 4.95 -13.63
C GLN A 119 -5.80 3.45 -13.27
N ALA A 120 -5.94 3.08 -12.00
CA ALA A 120 -5.90 1.68 -11.58
C ALA A 120 -7.15 0.91 -12.06
N VAL A 121 -8.35 1.49 -11.92
CA VAL A 121 -9.61 0.90 -12.39
C VAL A 121 -9.68 0.84 -13.92
N ALA A 122 -9.19 1.86 -14.63
CA ALA A 122 -9.10 1.84 -16.09
C ALA A 122 -8.17 0.72 -16.59
N ARG A 123 -7.05 0.46 -15.89
CA ARG A 123 -6.13 -0.64 -16.26
C ARG A 123 -6.74 -2.02 -16.01
N SER A 124 -7.48 -2.22 -14.92
CA SER A 124 -8.14 -3.50 -14.64
C SER A 124 -9.33 -3.79 -15.55
N THR A 125 -10.08 -2.76 -15.97
CA THR A 125 -11.20 -2.91 -16.92
C THR A 125 -10.75 -3.19 -18.35
N THR A 126 -9.59 -2.66 -18.78
CA THR A 126 -9.03 -3.01 -20.11
C THR A 126 -8.57 -4.47 -20.24
N LYS A 127 -8.31 -5.17 -19.14
CA LYS A 127 -7.86 -6.57 -19.16
C LYS A 127 -9.00 -7.59 -19.21
N LEU A 128 -10.24 -7.17 -18.93
CA LEU A 128 -11.45 -8.01 -19.00
C LEU A 128 -12.21 -7.87 -20.34
N CYS A 129 -11.78 -6.97 -21.23
CA CYS A 129 -12.36 -6.81 -22.57
C CYS A 129 -11.48 -7.35 -23.72
N LEU A 130 -10.34 -7.98 -23.42
CA LEU A 130 -9.41 -8.51 -24.43
C LEU A 130 -9.06 -10.01 -24.25
N GLU A 131 -9.81 -10.74 -23.42
CA GLU A 131 -9.80 -12.22 -23.41
C GLU A 131 -11.22 -12.76 -23.58
#